data_AF-A0A6L5FH91-F1
#
_entry.id   AF-A0A6L5FH91-F1
#
_cell.length_a   1.000
_cell.length_b   1.000
_cell.length_c   1.000
_cell.angle_alpha   90.00
_cell.angle_beta   90.00
_cell.angle_gamma   90.00
#
_symmetry.space_group_name_H-M   'P 1'
#
loop_
_entity.id
_entity.type
_entity.pdbx_description
1 polymer ?
#
loop_
_entity_poly.entity_id
_entity_poly.type
_entity_poly.pdbx_seq_one_letter_code
_entity_poly.pdbx_strand_id
1 'polypeptide(L)'
;MMTAAAPRLIDVHHHLLLPEYDAALMRAGAGDPSRPLRKGDGPRIVCEKMTELGIDAAIVNPLSVAGVHHGNDANARYLTESVNEAQARFIAAAPERLGFFATLPLPDVDGALAQMQHALDVLHADGVIFLSHQNGVHIGDPAFEPLYDEMDRRGVIAFIHPTVPPGVAGLNLRLWPAFIEYAFETTRVATNLIYHEFMGRYPNIKWILAHAGGALPYLSMRLRLMEEMEVGRKPPLPFIERCRTASRPISTGSISTWRCRAPARRWRR
;
A
#
# COMPACT_ATOMS: atom_id res chain seq x y z
N MET A 1 -17.76 34.35 -14.99
CA MET A 1 -17.97 33.15 -14.15
C MET A 1 -16.79 32.24 -14.36
N MET A 2 -15.94 32.05 -13.34
CA MET A 2 -14.89 31.04 -13.40
C MET A 2 -15.57 29.68 -13.24
N THR A 3 -15.52 28.85 -14.28
CA THR A 3 -15.95 27.46 -14.19
C THR A 3 -15.06 26.76 -13.17
N ALA A 4 -15.67 26.06 -12.20
CA ALA A 4 -14.90 25.20 -11.30
C ALA A 4 -14.11 24.19 -12.15
N ALA A 5 -12.81 24.07 -11.91
CA ALA A 5 -12.00 23.06 -12.58
C ALA A 5 -12.62 21.67 -12.31
N ALA A 6 -12.69 20.83 -13.35
CA ALA A 6 -13.17 19.46 -13.19
C ALA A 6 -12.37 18.75 -12.09
N PRO A 7 -13.01 17.90 -11.27
CA PRO A 7 -12.31 17.18 -10.21
C PRO A 7 -11.24 16.28 -10.83
N ARG A 8 -10.04 16.29 -10.23
CA ARG A 8 -8.93 15.43 -10.68
C ARG A 8 -9.21 13.98 -10.29
N LEU A 9 -9.07 13.05 -11.25
CA LEU A 9 -9.15 11.60 -11.02
C LEU A 9 -7.76 11.01 -10.80
N ILE A 10 -7.53 10.42 -9.64
CA ILE A 10 -6.26 9.79 -9.26
C ILE A 10 -6.48 8.30 -9.02
N ASP A 11 -5.75 7.46 -9.75
CA ASP A 11 -5.71 6.01 -9.54
C ASP A 11 -4.64 5.66 -8.51
N VAL A 12 -5.04 5.15 -7.34
CA VAL A 12 -4.11 4.78 -6.24
C VAL A 12 -3.81 3.28 -6.20
N HIS A 13 -4.38 2.50 -7.12
CA HIS A 13 -4.23 1.03 -7.16
C HIS A 13 -3.75 0.60 -8.54
N HIS A 14 -2.62 1.16 -8.98
CA HIS A 14 -2.04 0.91 -10.30
C HIS A 14 -0.85 -0.06 -10.20
N HIS A 15 -1.04 -1.31 -10.60
CA HIS A 15 0.04 -2.29 -10.56
C HIS A 15 1.01 -2.14 -11.73
N LEU A 16 2.30 -2.24 -11.42
CA LEU A 16 3.38 -2.29 -12.39
C LEU A 16 4.17 -3.59 -12.23
N LEU A 17 4.62 -4.19 -13.34
CA LEU A 17 5.57 -5.29 -13.31
C LEU A 17 6.86 -4.85 -13.99
N LEU A 18 7.86 -4.51 -13.17
CA LEU A 18 9.17 -4.09 -13.65
C LEU A 18 10.07 -5.32 -13.87
N PRO A 19 10.94 -5.30 -14.91
CA PRO A 19 11.88 -6.39 -15.15
C PRO A 19 12.76 -6.73 -13.95
N GLU A 20 13.14 -5.73 -13.15
CA GLU A 20 13.93 -5.90 -11.93
C GLU A 20 13.22 -6.78 -10.90
N TYR A 21 11.89 -6.65 -10.78
CA TYR A 21 11.08 -7.47 -9.89
C TYR A 21 10.94 -8.90 -10.41
N ASP A 22 10.66 -9.09 -11.71
CA ASP A 22 10.54 -10.42 -12.32
C ASP A 22 11.87 -11.20 -12.22
N ALA A 23 12.98 -10.53 -12.52
CA ALA A 23 14.33 -11.11 -12.40
C ALA A 23 14.64 -11.52 -10.96
N ALA A 24 14.17 -10.76 -9.98
CA ALA A 24 14.39 -11.08 -8.58
C ALA A 24 13.53 -12.24 -8.07
N LEU A 25 12.27 -12.31 -8.47
CA LEU A 25 11.42 -13.47 -8.20
C LEU A 25 12.07 -14.75 -8.75
N MET A 26 12.56 -14.71 -9.98
CA MET A 26 13.28 -15.83 -10.59
C MET A 26 14.52 -16.22 -9.78
N ARG A 27 15.34 -15.26 -9.36
CA ARG A 27 16.53 -15.53 -8.52
C ARG A 27 16.19 -16.15 -7.17
N ALA A 28 15.06 -15.77 -6.59
CA ALA A 28 14.58 -16.32 -5.32
C ALA A 28 13.90 -17.69 -5.46
N GLY A 29 13.73 -18.21 -6.68
CA GLY A 29 12.91 -19.41 -6.93
C GLY A 29 11.43 -19.19 -6.61
N ALA A 30 11.00 -17.93 -6.53
CA ALA A 30 9.63 -17.55 -6.23
C ALA A 30 8.83 -17.37 -7.53
N GLY A 31 7.53 -17.65 -7.45
CA GLY A 31 6.57 -17.40 -8.53
C GLY A 31 5.60 -16.29 -8.16
N ASP A 32 5.11 -15.57 -9.17
CA ASP A 32 4.01 -14.63 -9.02
C ASP A 32 2.76 -15.17 -9.72
N PRO A 33 1.69 -15.55 -8.98
CA PRO A 33 0.46 -16.04 -9.58
C PRO A 33 -0.29 -14.95 -10.38
N SER A 34 0.04 -13.67 -10.19
CA SER A 34 -0.54 -12.57 -10.96
C SER A 34 0.18 -12.27 -12.27
N ARG A 35 1.34 -12.91 -12.53
CA ARG A 35 2.17 -12.68 -13.72
C ARG A 35 1.40 -12.73 -15.05
N PRO A 36 0.48 -13.69 -15.30
CA PRO A 36 -0.25 -13.76 -16.56
C PRO A 36 -1.14 -12.54 -16.85
N LEU A 37 -1.46 -11.75 -15.84
CA LEU A 37 -2.37 -10.61 -15.94
C LEU A 37 -1.64 -9.28 -16.11
N ARG A 38 -0.31 -9.25 -15.94
CA ARG A 38 0.48 -8.02 -15.97
C ARG A 38 1.19 -7.85 -17.31
N LYS A 39 1.08 -6.66 -17.89
CA LYS A 39 1.84 -6.25 -19.08
C LYS A 39 3.03 -5.42 -18.63
N GLY A 40 4.21 -5.66 -19.21
CA GLY A 40 5.42 -4.87 -18.99
C GLY A 40 5.40 -3.55 -19.77
N ASP A 41 4.29 -2.81 -19.69
CA ASP A 41 4.12 -1.56 -20.43
C ASP A 41 5.03 -0.47 -19.84
N GLY A 42 5.74 0.25 -20.72
CA GLY A 42 6.54 1.40 -20.31
C GLY A 42 5.69 2.60 -19.89
N PRO A 43 6.28 3.63 -19.25
CA PRO A 43 5.55 4.76 -18.67
C PRO A 43 4.74 5.54 -19.71
N ARG A 44 5.24 5.65 -20.96
CA ARG A 44 4.49 6.28 -22.07
C ARG A 44 3.16 5.57 -22.34
N ILE A 45 3.17 4.25 -22.44
CA ILE A 45 1.98 3.44 -22.74
C ILE A 45 0.98 3.53 -21.57
N VAL A 46 1.48 3.53 -20.32
CA VAL A 46 0.65 3.74 -19.14
C VAL A 46 -0.03 5.11 -19.19
N CYS A 47 0.72 6.18 -19.46
CA CYS A 47 0.16 7.53 -19.56
C CYS A 47 -0.84 7.70 -20.73
N GLU A 48 -0.63 7.03 -21.85
CA GLU A 48 -1.58 7.01 -22.98
C GLU A 48 -2.91 6.39 -22.56
N LYS A 49 -2.88 5.21 -21.93
CA LYS A 49 -4.08 4.54 -21.40
C LYS A 49 -4.77 5.37 -20.33
N MET A 50 -4.01 6.01 -19.44
CA MET A 50 -4.58 6.93 -18.45
C MET A 50 -5.35 8.07 -19.13
N THR A 51 -4.81 8.64 -20.22
CA THR A 51 -5.50 9.68 -21.00
C THR A 51 -6.78 9.15 -21.63
N GLU A 52 -6.76 7.96 -22.22
CA GLU A 52 -7.95 7.32 -22.81
C GLU A 52 -9.06 7.07 -21.78
N LEU A 53 -8.69 6.78 -20.53
CA LEU A 53 -9.60 6.51 -19.42
C LEU A 53 -9.99 7.76 -18.61
N GLY A 54 -9.47 8.94 -18.96
CA GLY A 54 -9.71 10.18 -18.20
C GLY A 54 -9.07 10.20 -16.81
N ILE A 55 -7.98 9.45 -16.60
CA ILE A 55 -7.20 9.41 -15.36
C ILE A 55 -6.09 10.47 -15.44
N ASP A 56 -6.13 11.43 -14.51
CA ASP A 56 -5.17 12.54 -14.47
C ASP A 56 -3.81 12.10 -13.93
N ALA A 57 -3.81 11.27 -12.88
CA ALA A 57 -2.60 10.77 -12.25
C ALA A 57 -2.78 9.35 -11.70
N ALA A 58 -1.68 8.61 -11.56
CA ALA A 58 -1.66 7.29 -10.97
C ALA A 58 -0.50 7.14 -9.97
N ILE A 59 -0.73 6.42 -8.88
CA ILE A 59 0.30 5.98 -7.95
C ILE A 59 0.59 4.52 -8.27
N VAL A 60 1.74 4.28 -8.90
CA VAL A 60 2.17 2.93 -9.26
C VAL A 60 2.69 2.21 -8.02
N ASN A 61 2.58 0.89 -8.02
CA ASN A 61 3.18 0.06 -7.00
C ASN A 61 3.75 -1.21 -7.61
N PRO A 62 4.83 -1.75 -7.00
CA PRO A 62 5.55 -2.87 -7.60
C PRO A 62 4.95 -4.20 -7.17
N LEU A 63 4.10 -4.19 -6.13
CA LEU A 63 3.71 -5.41 -5.44
C LEU A 63 2.82 -6.24 -6.34
N SER A 64 3.40 -7.37 -6.71
CA SER A 64 2.67 -8.61 -6.85
C SER A 64 2.41 -9.19 -5.46
N VAL A 65 1.42 -10.07 -5.38
CA VAL A 65 1.07 -10.82 -4.17
C VAL A 65 2.24 -11.66 -3.63
N ALA A 66 3.29 -11.90 -4.41
CA ALA A 66 4.49 -12.63 -3.98
C ALA A 66 5.35 -11.87 -2.96
N GLY A 67 5.24 -10.54 -2.89
CA GLY A 67 6.07 -9.74 -1.98
C GLY A 67 7.55 -9.72 -2.35
N VAL A 68 8.37 -9.19 -1.45
CA VAL A 68 9.82 -9.02 -1.66
C VAL A 68 10.67 -9.88 -0.72
N HIS A 69 10.05 -10.48 0.30
CA HIS A 69 10.76 -11.31 1.27
C HIS A 69 10.42 -12.77 1.05
N HIS A 70 11.45 -13.52 0.66
CA HIS A 70 11.38 -14.94 0.32
C HIS A 70 12.25 -15.78 1.27
N GLY A 71 12.25 -15.42 2.55
CA GLY A 71 12.95 -16.15 3.61
C GLY A 71 14.40 -15.72 3.87
N ASN A 72 14.86 -14.62 3.27
CA ASN A 72 16.20 -14.07 3.51
C ASN A 72 16.19 -12.54 3.50
N ASP A 73 16.55 -11.93 4.64
CA ASP A 73 16.49 -10.49 4.85
C ASP A 73 17.45 -9.71 3.93
N ALA A 74 18.68 -10.20 3.74
CA ALA A 74 19.66 -9.53 2.90
C ALA A 74 19.20 -9.46 1.43
N ASN A 75 18.64 -10.57 0.93
CA ASN A 75 18.04 -10.62 -0.41
C ASN A 75 16.80 -9.73 -0.49
N ALA A 76 15.96 -9.70 0.54
CA ALA A 76 14.78 -8.86 0.60
C ALA A 76 15.16 -7.38 0.55
N ARG A 77 16.15 -6.93 1.33
CA ARG A 77 16.68 -5.55 1.30
C ARG A 77 17.15 -5.16 -0.10
N TYR A 78 18.02 -5.96 -0.71
CA TYR A 78 18.54 -5.70 -2.05
C TYR A 78 17.42 -5.63 -3.10
N LEU A 79 16.46 -6.55 -3.02
CA LEU A 79 15.31 -6.57 -3.91
C LEU A 79 14.46 -5.32 -3.75
N THR A 80 14.09 -5.00 -2.51
CA THR A 80 13.28 -3.82 -2.22
C THR A 80 13.94 -2.54 -2.71
N GLU A 81 15.25 -2.38 -2.51
CA GLU A 81 16.02 -1.25 -3.03
C GLU A 81 15.94 -1.18 -4.56
N SER A 82 16.31 -2.27 -5.24
CA SER A 82 16.30 -2.35 -6.71
C SER A 82 14.93 -2.01 -7.31
N VAL A 83 13.87 -2.49 -6.69
CA VAL A 83 12.49 -2.28 -7.14
C VAL A 83 12.03 -0.86 -6.90
N ASN A 84 12.30 -0.30 -5.72
CA ASN A 84 11.92 1.09 -5.42
C ASN A 84 12.68 2.07 -6.32
N GLU A 85 13.98 1.84 -6.58
CA GLU A 85 14.71 2.64 -7.55
C GLU A 85 14.15 2.51 -8.97
N ALA A 86 13.76 1.29 -9.38
CA ALA A 86 13.18 1.07 -10.69
C ALA A 86 11.83 1.79 -10.83
N GLN A 87 11.01 1.83 -9.78
CA GLN A 87 9.80 2.63 -9.74
C GLN A 87 10.11 4.13 -9.84
N ALA A 88 11.09 4.63 -9.08
CA ALA A 88 11.51 6.02 -9.16
C ALA A 88 11.97 6.42 -10.58
N ARG A 89 12.73 5.53 -11.25
CA ARG A 89 13.11 5.71 -12.67
C ARG A 89 11.89 5.69 -13.60
N PHE A 90 10.93 4.79 -13.35
CA PHE A 90 9.72 4.67 -14.17
C PHE A 90 8.89 5.95 -14.11
N ILE A 91 8.64 6.49 -12.92
CA ILE A 91 7.80 7.68 -12.75
C ILE A 91 8.49 8.96 -13.25
N ALA A 92 9.83 9.00 -13.28
CA ALA A 92 10.59 10.15 -13.78
C ALA A 92 10.30 10.50 -15.25
N ALA A 93 9.69 9.58 -16.00
CA ALA A 93 9.23 9.84 -17.37
C ALA A 93 8.00 10.76 -17.45
N ALA A 94 7.18 10.84 -16.39
CA ALA A 94 6.01 11.70 -16.31
C ALA A 94 5.66 12.06 -14.84
N PRO A 95 6.57 12.74 -14.11
CA PRO A 95 6.43 12.96 -12.66
C PRO A 95 5.23 13.83 -12.26
N GLU A 96 4.62 14.54 -13.21
CA GLU A 96 3.38 15.29 -13.00
C GLU A 96 2.11 14.44 -13.09
N ARG A 97 2.23 13.19 -13.58
CA ARG A 97 1.14 12.22 -13.75
C ARG A 97 1.37 10.91 -12.99
N LEU A 98 2.61 10.57 -12.67
CA LEU A 98 2.98 9.31 -12.05
C LEU A 98 3.66 9.56 -10.71
N GLY A 99 3.14 8.93 -9.66
CA GLY A 99 3.77 8.76 -8.36
C GLY A 99 3.97 7.29 -8.06
N PHE A 100 4.57 6.94 -6.92
CA PHE A 100 4.70 5.54 -6.51
C PHE A 100 4.65 5.29 -5.01
N PHE A 101 4.15 4.11 -4.63
CA PHE A 101 4.31 3.57 -3.30
C PHE A 101 5.54 2.66 -3.21
N ALA A 102 6.39 2.93 -2.22
CA ALA A 102 7.55 2.10 -1.94
C ALA A 102 7.15 0.81 -1.22
N THR A 103 7.68 -0.32 -1.65
CA THR A 103 7.59 -1.56 -0.85
C THR A 103 8.69 -1.58 0.21
N LEU A 104 8.52 -2.37 1.27
CA LEU A 104 9.47 -2.51 2.38
C LEU A 104 9.85 -3.98 2.59
N PRO A 105 11.09 -4.30 3.00
CA PRO A 105 11.59 -5.66 3.18
C PRO A 105 11.10 -6.31 4.49
N LEU A 106 9.83 -6.17 4.84
CA LEU A 106 9.28 -6.89 5.99
C LEU A 106 9.51 -8.41 5.84
N PRO A 107 9.63 -9.16 6.95
CA PRO A 107 9.44 -8.78 8.34
C PRO A 107 10.69 -8.18 9.01
N ASP A 108 11.74 -7.89 8.24
CA ASP A 108 12.94 -7.23 8.75
C ASP A 108 12.68 -5.73 9.00
N VAL A 109 12.40 -5.41 10.27
CA VAL A 109 12.02 -4.06 10.71
C VAL A 109 13.15 -3.05 10.52
N ASP A 110 14.39 -3.43 10.80
CA ASP A 110 15.55 -2.54 10.64
C ASP A 110 15.75 -2.19 9.15
N GLY A 111 15.67 -3.20 8.28
CA GLY A 111 15.69 -3.00 6.83
C GLY A 111 14.51 -2.15 6.35
N ALA A 112 13.32 -2.36 6.91
CA ALA A 112 12.12 -1.57 6.59
C ALA A 112 12.25 -0.10 6.99
N LEU A 113 12.81 0.20 8.16
CA LEU A 113 13.05 1.56 8.61
C LEU A 113 14.07 2.27 7.71
N ALA A 114 15.21 1.63 7.45
CA ALA A 114 16.24 2.17 6.57
C ALA A 114 15.70 2.44 5.16
N GLN A 115 14.93 1.49 4.63
CA GLN A 115 14.40 1.59 3.28
C GLN A 115 13.24 2.58 3.18
N MET A 116 12.41 2.72 4.21
CA MET A 116 11.40 3.77 4.26
C MET A 116 12.04 5.16 4.27
N GLN A 117 13.11 5.34 5.06
CA GLN A 117 13.87 6.58 5.06
C GLN A 117 14.42 6.90 3.67
N HIS A 118 15.10 5.95 3.03
CA HIS A 118 15.64 6.14 1.69
C HIS A 118 14.54 6.43 0.65
N ALA A 119 13.47 5.65 0.66
CA ALA A 119 12.39 5.79 -0.31
C ALA A 119 11.67 7.14 -0.20
N LEU A 120 11.36 7.60 1.02
CA LEU A 120 10.66 8.87 1.23
C LEU A 120 11.60 10.08 1.03
N ASP A 121 12.82 10.02 1.56
CA ASP A 121 13.70 11.19 1.62
C ASP A 121 14.54 11.37 0.34
N VAL A 122 14.91 10.27 -0.32
CA VAL A 122 15.79 10.27 -1.50
C VAL A 122 15.02 9.97 -2.78
N LEU A 123 14.21 8.91 -2.80
CA LEU A 123 13.45 8.53 -4.00
C LEU A 123 12.14 9.32 -4.15
N HIS A 124 11.76 10.07 -3.11
CA HIS A 124 10.53 10.86 -3.06
C HIS A 124 9.26 10.03 -3.30
N ALA A 125 9.24 8.81 -2.74
CA ALA A 125 8.05 7.97 -2.74
C ALA A 125 6.87 8.70 -2.07
N ASP A 126 5.69 8.48 -2.59
CA ASP A 126 4.46 9.14 -2.16
C ASP A 126 3.81 8.47 -0.92
N GLY A 127 4.40 7.36 -0.50
CA GLY A 127 3.99 6.55 0.63
C GLY A 127 4.59 5.16 0.53
N VAL A 128 4.06 4.24 1.31
CA VAL A 128 4.48 2.85 1.34
C VAL A 128 3.31 1.92 1.01
N ILE A 129 3.64 0.74 0.51
CA ILE A 129 2.67 -0.33 0.26
C ILE A 129 3.07 -1.58 1.04
N PHE A 130 2.08 -2.21 1.68
CA PHE A 130 2.22 -3.46 2.39
C PHE A 130 1.34 -4.54 1.78
N LEU A 131 1.80 -5.79 1.88
CA LEU A 131 0.91 -6.94 1.77
C LEU A 131 0.08 -7.09 3.06
N SER A 132 -1.05 -7.80 3.02
CA SER A 132 -1.91 -8.00 4.20
C SER A 132 -1.18 -8.66 5.37
N HIS A 133 -0.23 -9.53 5.04
CA HIS A 133 0.71 -10.11 5.98
C HIS A 133 2.07 -10.33 5.32
N GLN A 134 3.08 -10.56 6.15
CA GLN A 134 4.39 -10.99 5.72
C GLN A 134 4.78 -12.27 6.47
N ASN A 135 4.95 -13.37 5.72
CA ASN A 135 5.23 -14.70 6.28
C ASN A 135 4.25 -15.12 7.40
N GLY A 136 2.97 -14.78 7.26
CA GLY A 136 1.91 -15.06 8.23
C GLY A 136 1.70 -14.00 9.32
N VAL A 137 2.64 -13.06 9.49
CA VAL A 137 2.51 -11.96 10.44
C VAL A 137 1.74 -10.82 9.79
N HIS A 138 0.54 -10.51 10.30
CA HIS A 138 -0.36 -9.54 9.69
C HIS A 138 0.06 -8.10 9.99
N ILE A 139 -0.28 -7.18 9.09
CA ILE A 139 -0.18 -5.75 9.40
C ILE A 139 -1.12 -5.43 10.56
N GLY A 140 -0.61 -4.66 11.52
CA GLY A 140 -1.23 -4.39 12.82
C GLY A 140 -0.67 -5.23 13.97
N ASP A 141 0.22 -6.18 13.70
CA ASP A 141 0.90 -6.98 14.73
C ASP A 141 1.93 -6.14 15.52
N PRO A 142 2.03 -6.30 16.85
CA PRO A 142 3.01 -5.60 17.68
C PRO A 142 4.48 -5.80 17.25
N ALA A 143 4.81 -6.88 16.53
CA ALA A 143 6.15 -7.13 16.01
C ALA A 143 6.66 -6.01 15.09
N PHE A 144 5.77 -5.20 14.52
CA PHE A 144 6.13 -4.09 13.62
C PHE A 144 5.95 -2.70 14.27
N GLU A 145 5.80 -2.62 15.59
CA GLU A 145 5.62 -1.34 16.32
C GLU A 145 6.66 -0.27 16.00
N PRO A 146 7.98 -0.55 15.95
CA PRO A 146 8.97 0.49 15.62
C PRO A 146 8.76 1.10 14.23
N LEU A 147 8.27 0.30 13.28
CA LEU A 147 7.93 0.79 11.95
C LEU A 147 6.70 1.72 12.00
N TYR A 148 5.69 1.36 12.78
CA TYR A 148 4.48 2.18 12.95
C TYR A 148 4.77 3.50 13.67
N ASP A 149 5.63 3.50 14.69
CA ASP A 149 6.08 4.72 15.36
C ASP A 149 6.70 5.70 14.35
N GLU A 150 7.59 5.22 13.47
CA GLU A 150 8.26 6.07 12.48
C GLU A 150 7.30 6.51 11.37
N MET A 151 6.39 5.64 10.94
CA MET A 151 5.34 5.99 9.98
C MET A 151 4.42 7.08 10.52
N ASP A 152 4.04 7.00 11.80
CA ASP A 152 3.22 8.01 12.46
C ASP A 152 3.97 9.34 12.57
N ARG A 153 5.22 9.31 13.06
CA ARG A 153 6.08 10.49 13.16
C ARG A 153 6.20 11.25 11.83
N ARG A 154 6.21 10.53 10.71
CA ARG A 154 6.29 11.09 9.35
C ARG A 154 4.95 11.37 8.69
N GLY A 155 3.83 10.89 9.24
CA GLY A 155 2.50 11.02 8.64
C GLY A 155 2.35 10.26 7.31
N VAL A 156 2.92 9.05 7.26
CA VAL A 156 3.02 8.23 6.03
C VAL A 156 1.66 7.79 5.52
N ILE A 157 1.51 7.77 4.18
CA ILE A 157 0.41 7.09 3.50
C ILE A 157 0.78 5.62 3.33
N ALA A 158 -0.05 4.73 3.85
CA ALA A 158 0.16 3.29 3.83
C ALA A 158 -0.96 2.59 3.05
N PHE A 159 -0.63 2.08 1.87
CA PHE A 159 -1.57 1.30 1.06
C PHE A 159 -1.46 -0.19 1.40
N ILE A 160 -2.57 -0.81 1.77
CA ILE A 160 -2.66 -2.23 2.12
C ILE A 160 -3.25 -2.99 0.94
N HIS A 161 -2.40 -3.80 0.33
CA HIS A 161 -2.78 -4.74 -0.71
C HIS A 161 -2.87 -6.16 -0.13
N PRO A 162 -3.90 -6.96 -0.43
CA PRO A 162 -3.97 -8.33 0.06
C PRO A 162 -2.91 -9.24 -0.59
N THR A 163 -2.56 -10.31 0.09
CA THR A 163 -1.86 -11.46 -0.49
C THR A 163 -2.67 -12.75 -0.27
N VAL A 164 -2.13 -13.88 -0.72
CA VAL A 164 -2.72 -15.20 -0.55
C VAL A 164 -2.72 -15.55 0.94
N PRO A 165 -3.89 -15.81 1.56
CA PRO A 165 -3.96 -16.09 3.00
C PRO A 165 -3.14 -17.32 3.40
N PRO A 166 -2.59 -17.36 4.62
CA PRO A 166 -1.99 -18.57 5.16
C PRO A 166 -3.03 -19.68 5.23
N GLY A 167 -2.66 -20.88 4.76
CA GLY A 167 -3.52 -22.07 4.85
C GLY A 167 -4.65 -22.17 3.80
N VAL A 168 -4.82 -21.20 2.90
CA VAL A 168 -5.86 -21.26 1.85
C VAL A 168 -5.73 -22.49 0.94
N ALA A 169 -4.51 -22.98 0.73
CA ALA A 169 -4.23 -24.17 -0.06
C ALA A 169 -4.97 -25.43 0.46
N GLY A 170 -5.29 -25.48 1.75
CA GLY A 170 -6.03 -26.59 2.37
C GLY A 170 -7.53 -26.59 2.08
N LEU A 171 -8.10 -25.50 1.55
CA LEU A 171 -9.55 -25.37 1.35
C LEU A 171 -10.05 -26.06 0.06
N ASN A 172 -9.15 -26.44 -0.86
CA ASN A 172 -9.48 -27.06 -2.14
C ASN A 172 -10.59 -26.31 -2.94
N LEU A 173 -10.58 -24.97 -2.86
CA LEU A 173 -11.53 -24.15 -3.60
C LEU A 173 -11.14 -24.09 -5.07
N ARG A 174 -12.09 -24.33 -5.97
CA ARG A 174 -11.90 -24.22 -7.43
C ARG A 174 -12.03 -22.76 -7.92
N LEU A 175 -11.55 -21.81 -7.14
CA LEU A 175 -11.59 -20.38 -7.44
C LEU A 175 -10.21 -19.76 -7.24
N TRP A 176 -9.90 -18.75 -8.04
CA TRP A 176 -8.65 -18.00 -7.85
C TRP A 176 -8.79 -17.12 -6.58
N PRO A 177 -7.84 -17.15 -5.61
CA PRO A 177 -8.01 -16.49 -4.32
C PRO A 177 -8.37 -15.00 -4.39
N ALA A 178 -7.99 -14.30 -5.46
CA ALA A 178 -8.30 -12.89 -5.65
C ALA A 178 -9.80 -12.53 -5.58
N PHE A 179 -10.70 -13.46 -5.91
CA PHE A 179 -12.13 -13.17 -5.98
C PHE A 179 -12.86 -13.17 -4.63
N ILE A 180 -12.35 -13.90 -3.63
CA ILE A 180 -12.98 -14.03 -2.31
C ILE A 180 -11.96 -13.70 -1.24
N GLU A 181 -10.86 -14.43 -1.22
CA GLU A 181 -9.90 -14.42 -0.13
C GLU A 181 -9.22 -13.07 0.05
N TYR A 182 -8.94 -12.35 -1.04
CA TYR A 182 -8.30 -11.04 -0.95
C TYR A 182 -9.17 -9.99 -0.27
N ALA A 183 -10.50 -10.05 -0.45
CA ALA A 183 -11.42 -9.19 0.27
C ALA A 183 -11.43 -9.51 1.77
N PHE A 184 -11.39 -10.79 2.14
CA PHE A 184 -11.32 -11.20 3.54
C PHE A 184 -9.96 -10.89 4.17
N GLU A 185 -8.85 -10.98 3.42
CA GLU A 185 -7.52 -10.59 3.88
C GLU A 185 -7.42 -9.11 4.23
N THR A 186 -7.91 -8.23 3.33
CA THR A 186 -7.99 -6.80 3.66
C THR A 186 -8.88 -6.57 4.88
N THR A 187 -9.97 -7.34 5.03
CA THR A 187 -10.87 -7.24 6.20
C THR A 187 -10.16 -7.65 7.49
N ARG A 188 -9.31 -8.68 7.46
CA ARG A 188 -8.50 -9.11 8.61
C ARG A 188 -7.54 -8.01 9.05
N VAL A 189 -6.82 -7.38 8.11
CA VAL A 189 -5.94 -6.24 8.45
C VAL A 189 -6.74 -5.09 9.04
N ALA A 190 -7.85 -4.70 8.42
CA ALA A 190 -8.67 -3.62 8.92
C ALA A 190 -9.19 -3.89 10.34
N THR A 191 -9.63 -5.12 10.58
CA THR A 191 -10.06 -5.61 11.89
C THR A 191 -8.91 -5.53 12.90
N ASN A 192 -7.72 -5.98 12.52
CA ASN A 192 -6.52 -5.95 13.34
C ASN A 192 -6.18 -4.51 13.76
N LEU A 193 -6.11 -3.58 12.81
CA LEU A 193 -5.86 -2.16 13.07
C LEU A 193 -6.90 -1.55 14.02
N ILE A 194 -8.18 -1.88 13.85
CA ILE A 194 -9.28 -1.38 14.69
C ILE A 194 -9.17 -1.90 16.12
N TYR A 195 -8.89 -3.19 16.32
CA TYR A 195 -8.83 -3.80 17.65
C TYR A 195 -7.52 -3.57 18.39
N HIS A 196 -6.43 -3.31 17.66
CA HIS A 196 -5.17 -2.82 18.23
C HIS A 196 -5.12 -1.29 18.36
N GLU A 197 -6.26 -0.61 18.14
CA GLU A 197 -6.44 0.82 18.40
C GLU A 197 -5.51 1.75 17.60
N PHE A 198 -5.15 1.34 16.38
CA PHE A 198 -4.19 2.08 15.57
C PHE A 198 -4.60 3.52 15.28
N MET A 199 -5.90 3.81 15.16
CA MET A 199 -6.38 5.17 14.92
C MET A 199 -6.16 6.12 16.11
N GLY A 200 -6.03 5.57 17.33
CA GLY A 200 -5.70 6.34 18.54
C GLY A 200 -4.20 6.37 18.82
N ARG A 201 -3.51 5.25 18.59
CA ARG A 201 -2.07 5.10 18.83
C ARG A 201 -1.20 5.78 17.76
N TYR A 202 -1.64 5.69 16.50
CA TYR A 202 -0.92 6.18 15.32
C TYR A 202 -1.84 7.06 14.44
N PRO A 203 -2.30 8.22 14.97
CA PRO A 203 -3.32 9.05 14.33
C PRO A 203 -2.85 9.75 13.03
N ASN A 204 -1.54 9.79 12.76
CA ASN A 204 -0.97 10.49 11.61
C ASN A 204 -0.78 9.56 10.40
N ILE A 205 -0.81 8.24 10.59
CA ILE A 205 -0.74 7.28 9.48
C ILE A 205 -2.05 7.32 8.67
N LYS A 206 -1.94 7.46 7.35
CA LYS A 206 -3.09 7.46 6.44
C LYS A 206 -3.21 6.10 5.75
N TRP A 207 -4.13 5.28 6.24
CA TRP A 207 -4.35 3.94 5.72
C TRP A 207 -5.26 3.97 4.48
N ILE A 208 -4.81 3.35 3.40
CA ILE A 208 -5.62 3.05 2.21
C ILE A 208 -5.80 1.54 2.19
N LEU A 209 -7.04 1.05 2.19
CA LEU A 209 -7.34 -0.37 2.13
C LEU A 209 -7.85 -0.74 0.75
N ALA A 210 -7.19 -1.67 0.07
CA ALA A 210 -7.60 -2.13 -1.25
C ALA A 210 -9.05 -2.64 -1.27
N HIS A 211 -9.68 -2.60 -2.45
CA HIS A 211 -11.01 -3.18 -2.69
C HIS A 211 -12.08 -2.65 -1.73
N ALA A 212 -12.10 -1.33 -1.49
CA ALA A 212 -13.04 -0.65 -0.59
C ALA A 212 -13.03 -1.16 0.87
N GLY A 213 -11.85 -1.60 1.36
CA GLY A 213 -11.72 -2.21 2.68
C GLY A 213 -12.14 -3.69 2.72
N GLY A 214 -12.26 -4.33 1.55
CA GLY A 214 -12.69 -5.72 1.43
C GLY A 214 -14.15 -5.88 1.85
N ALA A 215 -14.40 -6.84 2.74
CA ALA A 215 -15.73 -7.09 3.31
C ALA A 215 -16.03 -6.24 4.57
N LEU A 216 -15.10 -5.37 5.01
CA LEU A 216 -15.29 -4.56 6.22
C LEU A 216 -16.61 -3.75 6.22
N PRO A 217 -17.01 -3.04 5.13
CA PRO A 217 -18.26 -2.30 5.14
C PRO A 217 -19.48 -3.19 5.47
N TYR A 218 -19.51 -4.40 4.91
CA TYR A 218 -20.58 -5.37 5.10
C TYR A 218 -20.52 -6.10 6.44
N LEU A 219 -19.32 -6.30 6.99
CA LEU A 219 -19.11 -6.98 8.28
C LEU A 219 -19.06 -6.03 9.48
N SER A 220 -19.09 -4.72 9.25
CA SER A 220 -18.98 -3.68 10.27
C SER A 220 -19.92 -3.90 11.47
N MET A 221 -21.20 -4.17 11.21
CA MET A 221 -22.19 -4.44 12.26
C MET A 221 -21.90 -5.74 13.02
N ARG A 222 -21.38 -6.76 12.35
CA ARG A 222 -20.99 -8.02 13.00
C ARG A 222 -19.78 -7.83 13.89
N LEU A 223 -18.79 -7.07 13.43
CA LEU A 223 -17.60 -6.76 14.23
C LEU A 223 -17.98 -5.99 15.49
N ARG A 224 -18.89 -5.03 15.39
CA ARG A 224 -19.40 -4.28 16.56
C ARG A 224 -19.96 -5.19 17.67
N LEU A 225 -20.56 -6.34 17.35
CA LEU A 225 -21.11 -7.26 18.36
C LEU A 225 -20.05 -7.77 19.35
N MET A 226 -18.77 -7.80 18.96
CA MET A 226 -17.69 -8.18 19.87
C MET A 226 -17.56 -7.20 21.06
N GLU A 227 -17.98 -5.95 20.90
CA GLU A 227 -18.00 -4.97 21.99
C GLU A 227 -19.12 -5.24 23.00
N GLU A 228 -20.19 -5.89 22.56
CA GLU A 228 -21.35 -6.24 23.38
C GLU A 228 -21.12 -7.57 24.11
N MET A 229 -20.38 -8.49 23.49
CA MET A 229 -20.00 -9.77 24.08
C MET A 229 -18.89 -9.64 25.13
N GLU A 230 -18.92 -10.43 26.19
CA GLU A 230 -17.84 -10.52 27.20
C GLU A 230 -16.68 -11.42 26.72
N VAL A 231 -16.25 -11.25 25.45
CA VAL A 231 -15.19 -12.06 24.86
C VAL A 231 -13.98 -11.18 24.57
N GLY A 232 -12.88 -11.44 25.27
CA GLY A 232 -11.59 -10.78 25.06
C GLY A 232 -11.48 -9.36 25.64
N ARG A 233 -10.35 -8.69 25.36
CA ARG A 233 -10.08 -7.31 25.77
C ARG A 233 -10.81 -6.35 24.81
N LYS A 234 -11.73 -5.55 25.35
CA LYS A 234 -12.46 -4.54 24.57
C LYS A 234 -11.59 -3.28 24.35
N PRO A 235 -11.58 -2.71 23.14
CA PRO A 235 -11.03 -1.36 22.93
C PRO A 235 -11.79 -0.31 23.76
N PRO A 236 -11.14 0.80 24.16
CA PRO A 236 -11.71 1.85 25.01
C PRO A 236 -12.69 2.78 24.29
N LEU A 237 -12.61 2.91 22.95
CA LEU A 237 -13.58 3.65 22.15
C LEU A 237 -14.63 2.71 21.55
N PRO A 238 -15.85 3.16 21.21
CA PRO A 238 -16.84 2.37 20.45
C PRO A 238 -16.47 2.17 18.97
N PHE A 239 -16.89 1.04 18.36
CA PHE A 239 -16.49 0.62 17.01
C PHE A 239 -16.75 1.66 15.92
N ILE A 240 -17.95 2.25 15.95
CA ILE A 240 -18.38 3.25 14.96
C ILE A 240 -17.50 4.50 15.02
N GLU A 241 -17.01 4.87 16.19
CA GLU A 241 -16.13 6.03 16.36
C GLU A 241 -14.75 5.76 15.74
N ARG A 242 -14.21 4.53 15.92
CA ARG A 242 -12.95 4.09 15.29
C ARG A 242 -13.04 4.03 13.76
N CYS A 243 -14.19 3.63 13.21
CA CYS A 243 -14.42 3.65 11.76
C CYS A 243 -14.50 5.08 11.20
N ARG A 244 -15.09 6.03 11.94
CA ARG A 244 -15.24 7.42 11.51
C ARG A 244 -13.94 8.22 11.54
N THR A 245 -13.03 7.93 12.46
CA THR A 245 -11.68 8.48 12.44
C THR A 245 -10.89 7.98 11.23
N ALA A 246 -11.10 6.72 10.82
CA ALA A 246 -10.46 6.12 9.66
C ALA A 246 -11.02 6.61 8.30
N SER A 247 -12.27 7.10 8.26
CA SER A 247 -12.96 7.51 7.03
C SER A 247 -12.93 9.01 6.74
N ARG A 248 -12.15 9.81 7.49
CA ARG A 248 -11.98 11.22 7.16
C ARG A 248 -11.42 11.32 5.74
N PRO A 249 -12.10 12.03 4.82
CA PRO A 249 -11.57 12.21 3.48
C PRO A 249 -10.15 12.74 3.58
N ILE A 250 -9.21 12.15 2.84
CA ILE A 250 -7.91 12.78 2.62
C ILE A 250 -8.25 14.17 2.07
N SER A 251 -8.06 15.22 2.87
CA SER A 251 -8.46 16.56 2.48
C SER A 251 -7.84 16.86 1.12
N THR A 252 -8.67 17.32 0.17
CA THR A 252 -8.23 17.76 -1.16
C THR A 252 -7.15 18.85 -1.10
N GLY A 253 -6.97 19.49 0.07
CA GLY A 253 -5.86 20.36 0.40
C GLY A 253 -4.47 19.69 0.38
N SER A 254 -4.38 18.36 0.29
CA SER A 254 -3.09 17.74 0.00
C SER A 254 -2.82 17.70 -1.50
N ILE A 255 -3.76 17.36 -2.41
CA ILE A 255 -3.47 17.15 -3.85
C ILE A 255 -2.96 18.42 -4.58
N SER A 256 -3.31 19.62 -4.10
CA SER A 256 -2.67 20.87 -4.57
C SER A 256 -1.21 21.02 -4.09
N THR A 257 -0.83 20.37 -3.00
CA THR A 257 0.55 20.20 -2.51
C THR A 257 1.27 18.97 -3.08
N TRP A 258 0.59 18.07 -3.80
CA TRP A 258 1.20 16.96 -4.58
C TRP A 258 1.92 17.43 -5.86
N ARG A 259 2.21 18.74 -6.01
CA ARG A 259 3.08 19.28 -7.06
C ARG A 259 4.35 19.91 -6.49
N CYS A 260 5.47 19.42 -7.03
CA CYS A 260 6.72 20.13 -7.28
C CYS A 260 7.47 20.72 -6.07
N ARG A 261 8.30 19.89 -5.44
CA ARG A 261 9.64 20.33 -5.01
C ARG A 261 10.70 19.79 -5.97
N ALA A 262 10.67 20.25 -7.22
CA ALA A 262 11.95 20.50 -7.89
C ALA A 262 12.50 21.79 -7.23
N PRO A 263 13.70 21.79 -6.63
CA PRO A 263 14.28 23.04 -6.16
C PRO A 263 14.39 23.95 -7.39
N ALA A 264 13.81 25.14 -7.29
CA ALA A 264 13.99 26.18 -8.28
C ALA A 264 15.50 26.44 -8.44
N ARG A 265 16.11 25.81 -9.45
CA ARG A 265 17.39 26.27 -9.99
C ARG A 265 17.09 27.64 -10.57
N ARG A 266 17.41 28.67 -9.78
CA ARG A 266 17.58 30.05 -10.26
C ARG A 266 18.57 30.00 -11.41
N TRP A 267 18.08 29.97 -12.64
CA TRP A 267 18.84 30.47 -13.77
C TRP A 267 18.88 31.99 -13.58
N ARG A 268 20.04 32.49 -13.14
CA ARG A 268 20.36 33.90 -13.17
C ARG A 268 20.62 34.28 -14.62
N ARG A 269 19.76 35.17 -15.14
CA ARG A 269 19.89 36.03 -16.31
C ARG A 269 20.10 35.36 -17.68
#